data_AF-E8PJH1-F1
#
_entry.id   AF-E8PJH1-F1
#
_cell.length_a   1.000
_cell.length_b   1.000
_cell.length_c   1.000
_cell.angle_alpha   90.00
_cell.angle_beta   90.00
_cell.angle_gamma   90.00
#
_symmetry.space_group_name_H-M   'P 1'
#
loop_
_entity.id
_entity.type
_entity.pdbx_description
1 polymer ?
#
loop_
_entity_poly.entity_id
_entity_poly.type
_entity_poly.pdbx_seq_one_letter_code
_entity_poly.pdbx_strand_id
1 'polypeptide(L)'
;MPKVEERPKLPPKGPPGRELGGGEGPEDAFSLPPGQVGLLVPLAAITSLFAALVSAYLVRMGLPDWQALPKPPLLWLNTLVLLLASLALERAARLEAWPQARPWALGGGLLGTGFILGQLLAWRLLLSLGYAPAGNPASAFFYLITALHGLHLLGGGLALAWVFVREGKGLRPCAWYWHYLLGVWLVLYALFLWT
;
A
#
# COMPACT_ATOMS: atom_id res chain seq x y z
N MET A 1 -38.99 -67.44 -44.83
CA MET A 1 -39.51 -66.63 -43.71
C MET A 1 -38.45 -66.57 -42.61
N PRO A 2 -37.80 -65.41 -42.35
CA PRO A 2 -37.01 -65.20 -41.15
C PRO A 2 -37.79 -64.42 -40.07
N LYS A 3 -37.46 -64.74 -38.83
CA LYS A 3 -38.10 -64.39 -37.56
C LYS A 3 -37.75 -62.95 -37.15
N VAL A 4 -38.74 -62.10 -36.85
CA VAL A 4 -38.52 -60.77 -36.26
C VAL A 4 -38.33 -60.96 -34.76
N GLU A 5 -37.12 -60.74 -34.28
CA GLU A 5 -36.75 -60.85 -32.86
C GLU A 5 -36.98 -59.49 -32.18
N GLU A 6 -38.00 -59.40 -31.33
CA GLU A 6 -38.31 -58.22 -30.53
C GLU A 6 -37.18 -57.92 -29.53
N ARG A 7 -36.63 -56.70 -29.55
CA ARG A 7 -35.62 -56.27 -28.57
C ARG A 7 -36.26 -56.04 -27.18
N PRO A 8 -35.60 -56.43 -26.08
CA PRO A 8 -36.09 -56.14 -24.73
C PRO A 8 -36.04 -54.63 -24.42
N LYS A 9 -37.13 -54.09 -23.87
CA LYS A 9 -37.19 -52.70 -23.38
C LYS A 9 -36.34 -52.55 -22.13
N LEU A 10 -35.39 -51.60 -22.14
CA LEU A 10 -34.59 -51.24 -20.96
C LEU A 10 -35.46 -50.62 -19.86
N PRO A 11 -35.18 -50.92 -18.58
CA PRO A 11 -35.88 -50.29 -17.45
C PRO A 11 -35.50 -48.79 -17.33
N PRO A 12 -36.40 -47.97 -16.76
CA PRO A 12 -36.18 -46.53 -16.64
C PRO A 12 -35.04 -46.19 -15.67
N LYS A 13 -34.22 -45.21 -16.07
CA LYS A 13 -33.10 -44.65 -15.31
C LYS A 13 -33.61 -44.00 -14.02
N GLY A 14 -33.21 -44.53 -12.87
CA GLY A 14 -33.51 -43.95 -11.55
C GLY A 14 -32.96 -42.53 -11.40
N PRO A 15 -33.48 -41.74 -10.44
CA PRO A 15 -33.09 -40.34 -10.29
C PRO A 15 -31.59 -40.21 -9.93
N PRO A 16 -30.92 -39.12 -10.34
CA PRO A 16 -29.51 -38.92 -10.05
C PRO A 16 -29.29 -38.84 -8.54
N GLY A 17 -28.35 -39.64 -8.04
CA GLY A 17 -27.85 -39.54 -6.68
C GLY A 17 -27.31 -38.13 -6.42
N ARG A 18 -27.76 -37.53 -5.33
CA ARG A 18 -27.26 -36.28 -4.79
C ARG A 18 -25.81 -36.52 -4.38
N GLU A 19 -24.85 -36.03 -5.16
CA GLU A 19 -23.45 -35.97 -4.73
C GLU A 19 -23.38 -35.02 -3.54
N LEU A 20 -23.24 -35.59 -2.34
CA LEU A 20 -22.97 -34.86 -1.12
C LEU A 20 -21.57 -34.27 -1.24
N GLY A 21 -21.49 -32.95 -1.05
CA GLY A 21 -20.31 -32.14 -1.24
C GLY A 21 -19.07 -32.72 -0.59
N GLY A 22 -18.00 -32.79 -1.39
CA GLY A 22 -16.64 -33.01 -0.90
C GLY A 22 -16.30 -31.95 0.14
N GLY A 23 -15.77 -32.41 1.26
CA GLY A 23 -15.40 -31.57 2.38
C GLY A 23 -14.39 -30.51 2.00
N GLU A 24 -14.68 -29.28 2.42
CA GLU A 24 -13.73 -28.17 2.47
C GLU A 24 -12.58 -28.56 3.42
N GLY A 25 -11.44 -28.93 2.85
CA GLY A 25 -10.22 -29.15 3.61
C GLY A 25 -9.62 -27.81 4.04
N PRO A 26 -8.85 -27.75 5.14
CA PRO A 26 -8.16 -26.53 5.59
C PRO A 26 -7.15 -25.95 4.60
N GLU A 27 -6.87 -26.64 3.48
CA GLU A 27 -5.93 -26.23 2.44
C GLU A 27 -6.53 -25.19 1.47
N ASP A 28 -7.87 -25.15 1.33
CA ASP A 28 -8.54 -24.14 0.50
C ASP A 28 -8.63 -22.77 1.19
N ALA A 29 -8.49 -22.72 2.52
CA ALA A 29 -8.55 -21.47 3.30
C ALA A 29 -7.33 -20.55 3.06
N PHE A 30 -6.22 -21.07 2.56
CA PHE A 30 -4.97 -20.32 2.33
C PHE A 30 -4.65 -20.06 0.85
N SER A 31 -5.52 -20.48 -0.08
CA SER A 31 -5.32 -20.29 -1.51
C SER A 31 -5.73 -18.88 -1.95
N LEU A 32 -4.88 -17.89 -1.63
CA LEU A 32 -5.05 -16.53 -2.14
C LEU A 32 -4.72 -16.50 -3.64
N PRO A 33 -5.57 -15.90 -4.50
CA PRO A 33 -5.28 -15.66 -5.91
C PRO A 33 -3.87 -15.08 -6.10
N PRO A 34 -3.08 -15.53 -7.11
CA PRO A 34 -1.68 -15.13 -7.28
C PRO A 34 -1.46 -13.60 -7.33
N GLY A 35 -2.46 -12.85 -7.80
CA GLY A 35 -2.43 -11.38 -7.82
C GLY A 35 -2.58 -10.70 -6.45
N GLN A 36 -3.20 -11.36 -5.46
CA GLN A 36 -3.33 -10.83 -4.08
C GLN A 36 -2.07 -11.10 -3.25
N VAL A 37 -1.41 -12.23 -3.45
CA VAL A 37 -0.14 -12.56 -2.76
C VAL A 37 0.96 -11.54 -3.10
N GLY A 38 1.04 -11.12 -4.37
CA GLY A 38 2.02 -10.13 -4.83
C GLY A 38 1.91 -8.74 -4.18
N LEU A 39 0.75 -8.39 -3.62
CA LEU A 39 0.54 -7.14 -2.88
C LEU A 39 0.65 -7.34 -1.36
N LEU A 40 0.15 -8.46 -0.83
CA LEU A 40 0.07 -8.67 0.61
C LEU A 40 1.43 -8.90 1.27
N VAL A 41 2.32 -9.66 0.62
CA VAL A 41 3.67 -9.92 1.16
C VAL A 41 4.48 -8.63 1.37
N PRO A 42 4.62 -7.74 0.36
CA PRO A 42 5.34 -6.48 0.58
C PRO A 42 4.63 -5.60 1.62
N LEU A 43 3.30 -5.53 1.64
CA LEU A 43 2.57 -4.76 2.67
C LEU A 43 2.84 -5.29 4.08
N ALA A 44 2.87 -6.61 4.28
CA ALA A 44 3.18 -7.22 5.56
C ALA A 44 4.63 -6.92 5.98
N ALA A 45 5.59 -7.01 5.04
CA ALA A 45 6.99 -6.68 5.31
C ALA A 45 7.17 -5.21 5.69
N ILE A 46 6.53 -4.29 4.95
CA ILE A 46 6.56 -2.85 5.24
C ILE A 46 5.95 -2.57 6.62
N THR A 47 4.81 -3.19 6.92
CA THR A 47 4.14 -3.02 8.22
C THR A 47 5.04 -3.48 9.37
N SER A 48 5.64 -4.66 9.27
CA SER A 48 6.56 -5.18 10.29
C SER A 48 7.78 -4.28 10.47
N LEU A 49 8.36 -3.78 9.37
CA LEU A 49 9.50 -2.86 9.41
C LEU A 49 9.15 -1.56 10.14
N PHE A 50 8.05 -0.89 9.76
CA PHE A 50 7.64 0.35 10.41
C PHE A 50 7.20 0.13 11.86
N ALA A 51 6.52 -0.96 12.17
CA ALA A 51 6.16 -1.30 13.54
C ALA A 51 7.40 -1.47 14.43
N ALA A 52 8.44 -2.16 13.93
CA ALA A 52 9.70 -2.31 14.66
C ALA A 52 10.41 -0.95 14.88
N LEU A 53 10.42 -0.08 13.86
CA LEU A 53 11.02 1.26 13.97
C LEU A 53 10.26 2.17 14.96
N VAL A 54 8.93 2.14 14.94
CA VAL A 54 8.10 2.88 15.90
C VAL A 54 8.33 2.36 17.31
N SER A 55 8.44 1.04 17.49
CA SER A 55 8.73 0.43 18.78
C SER A 55 10.10 0.88 19.32
N ALA A 56 11.13 0.85 18.47
CA ALA A 56 12.47 1.32 18.81
C ALA A 56 12.48 2.83 19.14
N TYR A 57 11.73 3.64 18.39
CA TYR A 57 11.58 5.08 18.64
C TYR A 57 10.97 5.35 20.02
N LEU A 58 9.87 4.67 20.37
CA LEU A 58 9.19 4.86 21.65
C LEU A 58 10.07 4.45 22.84
N VAL A 59 10.81 3.35 22.72
CA VAL A 59 11.80 2.94 23.75
C VAL A 59 12.90 3.98 23.87
N ARG A 60 13.43 4.48 22.74
CA ARG A 60 14.52 5.46 22.75
C ARG A 60 14.11 6.80 23.36
N MET A 61 12.85 7.18 23.19
CA MET A 61 12.28 8.41 23.75
C MET A 61 12.25 8.44 25.28
N GLY A 62 12.22 7.27 25.94
CA GLY A 62 12.24 7.19 27.40
C GLY A 62 13.61 7.42 28.05
N LEU A 63 14.66 7.64 27.26
CA LEU A 63 16.03 7.81 27.76
C LEU A 63 16.39 9.28 28.00
N PRO A 64 17.33 9.59 28.92
CA PRO A 64 17.59 10.96 29.38
C PRO A 64 18.19 11.90 28.33
N ASP A 65 18.81 11.37 27.27
CA ASP A 65 19.45 12.12 26.20
C ASP A 65 18.49 12.47 25.05
N TRP A 66 17.20 12.18 25.20
CA TRP A 66 16.19 12.51 24.21
C TRP A 66 15.93 14.01 24.16
N GLN A 67 16.04 14.59 22.96
CA GLN A 67 15.64 15.98 22.71
C GLN A 67 14.62 16.00 21.58
N ALA A 68 13.42 16.54 21.87
CA ALA A 68 12.37 16.64 20.87
C ALA A 68 12.80 17.55 19.70
N LEU A 69 12.38 17.16 18.50
CA LEU A 69 12.59 17.97 17.30
C LEU A 69 11.59 19.13 17.29
N PRO A 70 11.99 20.31 16.79
CA PRO A 70 11.01 21.32 16.42
C PRO A 70 10.08 20.73 15.36
N LYS A 71 8.83 21.18 15.34
CA LYS A 71 7.78 20.68 14.44
C LYS A 71 7.61 21.64 13.26
N PRO A 72 8.26 21.41 12.10
CA PRO A 72 8.09 22.30 10.96
C PRO A 72 6.61 22.38 10.56
N PRO A 73 6.03 23.58 10.40
CA PRO A 73 4.69 23.73 9.83
C PRO A 73 4.62 23.16 8.41
N LEU A 74 5.77 23.06 7.73
CA LEU A 74 5.92 22.41 6.43
C LEU A 74 5.41 20.95 6.41
N LEU A 75 5.47 20.24 7.55
CA LEU A 75 4.96 18.86 7.62
C LEU A 75 3.44 18.80 7.41
N TRP A 76 2.68 19.79 7.85
CA TRP A 76 1.23 19.84 7.61
C TRP A 76 0.91 19.97 6.12
N LEU A 77 1.60 20.88 5.44
CA LEU A 77 1.47 21.05 3.99
C LEU A 77 1.86 19.76 3.26
N ASN A 78 2.93 19.10 3.70
CA ASN A 78 3.38 17.84 3.10
C ASN A 78 2.32 16.75 3.23
N THR A 79 1.73 16.60 4.42
CA THR A 79 0.63 15.64 4.67
C THR A 79 -0.59 15.94 3.80
N LEU A 80 -0.96 17.22 3.64
CA LEU A 80 -2.07 17.61 2.76
C LEU A 80 -1.78 17.25 1.30
N VAL A 81 -0.56 17.47 0.82
CA VAL A 81 -0.15 17.11 -0.54
C VAL A 81 -0.26 15.60 -0.77
N LEU A 82 0.17 14.77 0.19
CA LEU A 82 0.06 13.32 0.08
C LEU A 82 -1.40 12.84 0.13
N LEU A 83 -2.24 13.47 0.97
CA LEU A 83 -3.67 13.21 1.01
C LEU A 83 -4.32 13.48 -0.35
N LEU A 84 -4.01 14.64 -0.96
CA LEU A 84 -4.50 14.99 -2.29
C LEU A 84 -4.00 14.03 -3.36
N ALA A 85 -2.75 13.55 -3.26
CA ALA A 85 -2.21 12.54 -4.17
C ALA A 85 -3.02 11.24 -4.12
N SER A 86 -3.33 10.77 -2.92
CA SER A 86 -4.14 9.59 -2.67
C SER A 86 -5.58 9.75 -3.20
N LEU A 87 -6.22 10.91 -2.97
CA LEU A 87 -7.55 11.20 -3.50
C LEU A 87 -7.57 11.27 -5.04
N ALA A 88 -6.54 11.83 -5.65
CA ALA A 88 -6.41 11.87 -7.11
C ALA A 88 -6.28 10.45 -7.69
N LEU A 89 -5.48 9.58 -7.07
CA LEU A 89 -5.33 8.19 -7.51
C LEU A 89 -6.60 7.36 -7.28
N GLU A 90 -7.32 7.58 -6.18
CA GLU A 90 -8.64 7.00 -5.95
C GLU A 90 -9.62 7.41 -7.05
N ARG A 91 -9.63 8.70 -7.41
CA ARG A 91 -10.50 9.22 -8.47
C ARG A 91 -10.15 8.61 -9.82
N ALA A 92 -8.86 8.41 -10.10
CA ALA A 92 -8.38 7.72 -11.29
C ALA A 92 -8.84 6.25 -11.31
N ALA A 93 -8.74 5.54 -10.19
CA ALA A 93 -9.11 4.13 -10.08
C ALA A 93 -10.61 3.86 -10.21
N ARG A 94 -11.47 4.87 -9.99
CA ARG A 94 -12.93 4.79 -10.17
C ARG A 94 -13.39 5.06 -11.60
N LEU A 95 -12.51 5.57 -12.47
CA LEU A 95 -12.84 5.85 -13.86
C LEU A 95 -12.64 4.59 -14.70
N GLU A 96 -13.61 4.25 -15.53
CA GLU A 96 -13.59 3.03 -16.35
C GLU A 96 -12.65 3.16 -17.55
N ALA A 97 -12.52 4.37 -18.11
CA ALA A 97 -11.72 4.63 -19.29
C ALA A 97 -10.36 5.25 -18.94
N TRP A 98 -9.26 4.62 -19.37
CA TRP A 98 -7.91 5.12 -19.14
C TRP A 98 -7.69 6.59 -19.59
N PRO A 99 -8.20 7.06 -20.75
CA PRO A 99 -8.04 8.46 -21.15
C PRO A 99 -8.60 9.44 -20.12
N GLN A 100 -9.68 9.08 -19.42
CA GLN A 100 -10.28 9.90 -18.35
C GLN A 100 -9.50 9.76 -17.04
N ALA A 101 -9.00 8.56 -16.73
CA ALA A 101 -8.23 8.27 -15.51
C ALA A 101 -6.81 8.87 -15.54
N ARG A 102 -6.18 8.93 -16.72
CA ARG A 102 -4.80 9.36 -16.94
C ARG A 102 -4.44 10.73 -16.32
N PRO A 103 -5.21 11.83 -16.49
CA PRO A 103 -4.89 13.11 -15.87
C PRO A 103 -4.90 13.04 -14.34
N TRP A 104 -5.83 12.30 -13.74
CA TRP A 104 -5.90 12.09 -12.30
C TRP A 104 -4.71 11.27 -11.78
N ALA A 105 -4.34 10.21 -12.51
CA ALA A 105 -3.16 9.41 -12.19
C ALA A 105 -1.87 10.25 -12.28
N LEU A 106 -1.77 11.13 -13.28
CA LEU A 106 -0.61 12.02 -13.44
C LEU A 106 -0.57 13.06 -12.31
N GLY A 107 -1.71 13.67 -11.99
CA GLY A 107 -1.84 14.61 -10.87
C GLY A 107 -1.46 13.97 -9.54
N GLY A 108 -1.93 12.74 -9.29
CA GLY A 108 -1.54 11.95 -8.10
C GLY A 108 -0.04 11.68 -8.04
N GLY A 109 0.58 11.27 -9.16
CA GLY A 109 2.02 11.07 -9.24
C GLY A 109 2.83 12.36 -8.98
N LEU A 110 2.42 13.48 -9.57
CA LEU A 110 3.07 14.78 -9.38
C LEU A 110 2.95 15.28 -7.93
N LEU A 111 1.79 15.13 -7.30
CA LEU A 111 1.60 15.44 -5.88
C LEU A 111 2.48 14.55 -5.00
N GLY A 112 2.59 13.26 -5.32
CA GLY A 112 3.52 12.36 -4.63
C GLY A 112 4.99 12.75 -4.78
N THR A 113 5.42 13.21 -5.96
CA THR A 113 6.75 13.83 -6.12
C THR A 113 6.87 15.11 -5.28
N GLY A 114 5.82 15.93 -5.24
CA GLY A 114 5.73 17.10 -4.38
C GLY A 114 5.95 16.76 -2.91
N PHE A 115 5.40 15.64 -2.43
CA PHE A 115 5.64 15.16 -1.07
C PHE A 115 7.11 14.85 -0.79
N ILE A 116 7.79 14.18 -1.74
CA ILE A 116 9.22 13.85 -1.61
C ILE A 116 10.04 15.14 -1.56
N LEU A 117 9.76 16.10 -2.44
CA LEU A 117 10.42 17.40 -2.44
C LEU A 117 10.17 18.19 -1.14
N GLY A 118 8.92 18.19 -0.65
CA GLY A 118 8.56 18.78 0.63
C GLY A 118 9.31 18.16 1.79
N GLN A 119 9.50 16.84 1.78
CA GLN A 119 10.28 16.13 2.78
C GLN A 119 11.77 16.50 2.73
N LEU A 120 12.35 16.62 1.54
CA LEU A 120 13.73 17.08 1.37
C LEU A 120 13.92 18.54 1.84
N LEU A 121 12.92 19.40 1.64
CA LEU A 121 12.93 20.75 2.18
C LEU A 121 12.83 20.76 3.71
N ALA A 122 11.98 19.92 4.30
CA ALA A 122 11.89 19.76 5.75
C ALA A 122 13.23 19.32 6.35
N TRP A 123 13.92 18.38 5.69
CA TRP A 123 15.27 17.96 6.06
C TRP A 123 16.27 19.12 5.98
N ARG A 124 16.28 19.88 4.89
CA ARG A 124 17.17 21.05 4.75
C ARG A 124 16.92 22.10 5.84
N LEU A 125 15.65 22.35 6.19
CA LEU A 125 15.30 23.26 7.26
C LEU A 125 15.83 22.76 8.61
N LEU A 126 15.62 21.49 8.95
CA LEU A 126 16.13 20.91 10.19
C LEU A 126 17.66 20.94 10.26
N LEU A 127 18.36 20.63 9.16
CA LEU A 127 19.81 20.75 9.07
C LEU A 127 20.28 22.19 9.32
N SER A 128 19.60 23.19 8.73
CA SER A 128 19.94 24.61 8.92
C SER A 128 19.73 25.09 10.37
N LEU A 129 18.85 24.41 11.11
CA LEU A 129 18.60 24.66 12.54
C LEU A 129 19.54 23.86 13.46
N GLY A 130 20.51 23.12 12.90
CA GLY A 130 21.48 22.33 13.67
C GLY A 130 21.03 20.90 14.00
N TYR A 131 19.85 20.47 13.55
CA TYR A 131 19.34 19.10 13.78
C TYR A 131 19.86 18.14 12.69
N ALA A 132 21.15 17.83 12.79
CA ALA A 132 21.79 16.82 11.95
C ALA A 132 21.42 15.39 12.41
N PRO A 133 21.33 14.40 11.49
CA PRO A 133 21.01 13.02 11.85
C PRO A 133 21.90 12.43 12.95
N ALA A 134 23.20 12.78 12.97
CA ALA A 134 24.15 12.29 13.97
C ALA A 134 24.19 13.13 15.27
N GLY A 135 23.43 14.23 15.35
CA GLY A 135 23.49 15.17 16.48
C GLY A 135 22.63 14.76 17.68
N ASN A 136 21.54 14.03 17.45
CA ASN A 136 20.59 13.60 18.48
C ASN A 136 19.83 12.34 18.01
N PRO A 137 19.59 11.35 18.90
CA PRO A 137 18.77 10.18 18.61
C PRO A 137 17.43 10.51 17.94
N ALA A 138 16.69 11.53 18.41
CA ALA A 138 15.38 11.88 17.84
C ALA A 138 15.49 12.31 16.37
N SER A 139 16.50 13.13 16.03
CA SER A 139 16.81 13.45 14.63
C SER A 139 17.15 12.20 13.83
N ALA A 140 18.04 11.32 14.32
CA ALA A 140 18.42 10.11 13.61
C ALA A 140 17.20 9.27 13.21
N PHE A 141 16.29 9.02 14.15
CA PHE A 141 15.07 8.28 13.89
C PHE A 141 14.14 9.01 12.91
N PHE A 142 13.96 10.31 13.05
CA PHE A 142 13.14 11.09 12.13
C PHE A 142 13.64 10.98 10.69
N TYR A 143 14.94 11.19 10.45
CA TYR A 143 15.52 11.06 9.11
C TYR A 143 15.41 9.62 8.59
N LEU A 144 15.72 8.61 9.41
CA LEU A 144 15.63 7.20 9.01
C LEU A 144 14.21 6.79 8.61
N ILE A 145 13.23 7.06 9.49
CA ILE A 145 11.83 6.68 9.29
C ILE A 145 11.26 7.42 8.07
N THR A 146 11.49 8.73 7.96
CA THR A 146 10.96 9.52 6.83
C THR A 146 11.67 9.18 5.52
N ALA A 147 12.96 8.82 5.53
CA ALA A 147 13.69 8.37 4.35
C ALA A 147 13.18 7.02 3.85
N LEU A 148 12.97 6.06 4.75
CA LEU A 148 12.36 4.78 4.41
C LEU A 148 10.95 4.98 3.86
N HIS A 149 10.13 5.84 4.47
CA HIS A 149 8.82 6.15 3.93
C HIS A 149 8.89 6.74 2.51
N GLY A 150 9.78 7.71 2.30
CA GLY A 150 10.04 8.27 0.96
C GLY A 150 10.50 7.22 -0.05
N LEU A 151 11.32 6.24 0.35
CA LEU A 151 11.74 5.13 -0.50
C LEU A 151 10.56 4.26 -0.94
N HIS A 152 9.63 3.94 -0.03
CA HIS A 152 8.42 3.20 -0.39
C HIS A 152 7.51 4.01 -1.32
N LEU A 153 7.44 5.34 -1.13
CA LEU A 153 6.70 6.23 -2.03
C LEU A 153 7.34 6.27 -3.43
N LEU A 154 8.66 6.27 -3.53
CA LEU A 154 9.38 6.09 -4.81
C LEU A 154 9.03 4.75 -5.47
N GLY A 155 8.97 3.66 -4.71
CA GLY A 155 8.48 2.36 -5.18
C GLY A 155 7.05 2.43 -5.71
N GLY A 156 6.17 3.15 -5.01
CA GLY A 156 4.80 3.45 -5.46
C GLY A 156 4.74 4.27 -6.75
N GLY A 157 5.69 5.19 -6.92
CA GLY A 157 5.89 5.95 -8.16
C GLY A 157 6.31 5.07 -9.34
N LEU A 158 7.21 4.10 -9.11
CA LEU A 158 7.58 3.12 -10.13
C LEU A 158 6.39 2.22 -10.52
N ALA A 159 5.61 1.77 -9.53
CA ALA A 159 4.37 1.02 -9.79
C ALA A 159 3.38 1.86 -10.60
N LEU A 160 3.23 3.15 -10.30
CA LEU A 160 2.37 4.05 -11.06
C LEU A 160 2.91 4.25 -12.49
N ALA A 161 4.21 4.42 -12.69
CA ALA A 161 4.82 4.49 -14.02
C ALA A 161 4.53 3.22 -14.84
N TRP A 162 4.55 2.04 -14.21
CA TRP A 162 4.16 0.78 -14.85
C TRP A 162 2.68 0.77 -15.29
N VAL A 163 1.79 1.37 -14.50
CA VAL A 163 0.37 1.55 -14.88
C VAL A 163 0.23 2.44 -16.13
N PHE A 164 1.06 3.49 -16.26
CA PHE A 164 1.07 4.31 -17.48
C PHE A 164 1.50 3.53 -18.71
N VAL A 165 2.56 2.71 -18.59
CA VAL A 165 3.05 1.84 -19.68
C VAL A 165 2.01 0.81 -20.10
N ARG A 166 1.21 0.30 -19.14
CA ARG A 166 0.17 -0.71 -19.39
C ARG A 166 -1.23 -0.11 -19.60
N GLU A 167 -1.30 1.18 -19.92
CA GLU A 167 -2.54 1.88 -20.25
C GLU A 167 -3.65 1.72 -19.18
N GLY A 168 -3.29 1.92 -17.92
CA GLY A 168 -4.24 1.87 -16.79
C GLY A 168 -4.41 0.49 -16.15
N LYS A 169 -3.85 -0.57 -16.74
CA LYS A 169 -3.90 -1.91 -16.11
C LYS A 169 -3.11 -1.90 -14.80
N GLY A 170 -3.78 -2.26 -13.71
CA GLY A 170 -3.19 -2.26 -12.37
C GLY A 170 -3.36 -0.95 -11.59
N LEU A 171 -4.13 0.01 -12.10
CA LEU A 171 -4.38 1.27 -11.40
C LEU A 171 -5.04 1.09 -10.03
N ARG A 172 -5.99 0.14 -9.92
CA ARG A 172 -6.69 -0.13 -8.66
C ARG A 172 -5.78 -0.66 -7.54
N PRO A 173 -4.97 -1.73 -7.74
CA PRO A 173 -4.00 -2.12 -6.71
C PRO A 173 -2.92 -1.06 -6.47
N CYS A 174 -2.55 -0.27 -7.49
CA CYS A 174 -1.65 0.87 -7.30
C CYS A 174 -2.27 1.92 -6.35
N ALA A 175 -3.52 2.32 -6.56
CA ALA A 175 -4.22 3.25 -5.68
C ALA A 175 -4.30 2.73 -4.23
N TRP A 176 -4.61 1.44 -4.04
CA TRP A 176 -4.58 0.81 -2.71
C TRP A 176 -3.21 0.87 -2.03
N TYR A 177 -2.13 0.65 -2.78
CA TYR A 177 -0.77 0.79 -2.26
C TYR A 177 -0.49 2.23 -1.79
N TRP A 178 -0.92 3.24 -2.55
CA TRP A 178 -0.77 4.65 -2.17
C TRP A 178 -1.61 5.03 -0.95
N HIS A 179 -2.83 4.50 -0.81
CA HIS A 179 -3.64 4.66 0.40
C HIS A 179 -2.98 4.03 1.62
N TYR A 180 -2.39 2.84 1.46
CA TYR A 180 -1.63 2.20 2.51
C TYR A 180 -0.44 3.07 2.97
N LEU A 181 0.32 3.64 2.04
CA LEU A 181 1.41 4.56 2.37
C LEU A 181 0.92 5.82 3.07
N LEU A 182 -0.21 6.41 2.65
CA LEU A 182 -0.83 7.51 3.39
C LEU A 182 -1.18 7.09 4.81
N GLY A 183 -1.76 5.90 5.02
CA GLY A 183 -2.08 5.38 6.35
C GLY A 183 -0.84 5.26 7.24
N VAL A 184 0.25 4.68 6.71
CA VAL A 184 1.55 4.62 7.41
C VAL A 184 2.03 6.03 7.74
N TRP A 185 1.98 6.97 6.79
CA TRP A 185 2.40 8.35 7.01
C TRP A 185 1.60 9.03 8.13
N LEU A 186 0.28 8.85 8.18
CA LEU A 186 -0.56 9.43 9.22
C LEU A 186 -0.20 8.91 10.61
N VAL A 187 0.11 7.63 10.74
CA VAL A 187 0.60 7.04 12.02
C VAL A 187 1.93 7.67 12.42
N LEU A 188 2.89 7.76 11.49
CA LEU A 188 4.19 8.38 11.75
C LEU A 188 4.07 9.87 12.08
N TYR A 189 3.19 10.57 11.38
CA TYR A 189 2.93 11.98 11.59
C TYR A 189 2.29 12.23 12.97
N ALA A 190 1.33 11.41 13.37
CA ALA A 190 0.74 11.46 14.70
C ALA A 190 1.81 11.18 15.79
N LEU A 191 2.68 10.20 15.56
CA LEU A 191 3.81 9.91 16.45
C LEU A 191 4.72 11.13 16.63
N PHE A 192 5.11 11.82 15.55
CA PHE A 192 5.97 13.00 15.64
C PHE A 192 5.28 14.26 16.20
N LEU A 193 3.95 14.34 16.08
CA LEU A 193 3.19 15.43 16.69
C LEU A 193 3.02 15.25 18.20
N TRP A 194 2.88 14.00 18.65
CA TRP A 194 2.70 13.67 20.06
C TRP A 194 3.97 13.91 20.89
N THR A 195 5.14 13.71 20.29
CA THR A 195 6.46 13.83 20.94
C THR A 195 7.05 15.23 20.84
#